data_AF-A0AAN0KMR6-F1
#
_entry.id   AF-A0AAN0KMR6-F1
#
_cell.length_a   1.000
_cell.length_b   1.000
_cell.length_c   1.000
_cell.angle_alpha   90.00
_cell.angle_beta   90.00
_cell.angle_gamma   90.00
#
_symmetry.space_group_name_H-M   'P 1'
#
loop_
_entity.id
_entity.type
_entity.pdbx_description
1 polymer ?
#
loop_
_entity_poly.entity_id
_entity_poly.type
_entity_poly.pdbx_seq_one_letter_code
_entity_poly.pdbx_strand_id
1 'polypeptide(L)'
;MSHANLWAALQQSALVGAERLALPAIFTQGIDRTAPASQQALQAALLQPADSKAQQLLRATAVAAVLERAGWRPAQPAATVVAAALPPPAAESRPAPQGEPLLRLLGEVLQGNAPELLALALVSLDEAGQRLPYALLVDALHQGRQSVELRQWLTPVLGERGRWLAAQNPQWAYAHGVQETADAEQIWQEGSLEQRVALLLQQRATDPAGARARLEASLKELGARERAPMVQSLARGLSADDEALLEKLLCNRSKEVRESAASLLARLPHSPHSQRMGAALQAMLSQDAQGEWQIEPPQEGHKDWERDGVTLQPPAYIKGHRAWWLQQLVELTPLDFWHQQLNKTPEQLWEWSRRSDWKSALRQGWIAALRAQRDVRWLPLIQSMESDSRSSDVLPLLMAELSAEERETQWLAQLQAKLGKSAFIEAIHRIDEGMGRTELLSPAMSRWLLEALLGTLQSRQPAGNWHSWQADHAILACARRLQVGDLERFAQLWRAPPAAAPAEPVASDDASALVVPEGSSEADIAKLQQEQQARLERSRLRPWDDEQVLAQLNRIVDLRLALQAARIA
;
A
#
# COMPACT_ATOMS: atom_id res chain seq x y z
N MET A 1 41.52 28.58 -9.32
CA MET A 1 40.19 27.96 -9.51
C MET A 1 39.64 27.58 -8.14
N SER A 2 38.33 27.70 -7.88
CA SER A 2 37.74 27.20 -6.64
C SER A 2 37.71 25.66 -6.64
N HIS A 3 37.67 25.04 -5.46
CA HIS A 3 37.50 23.58 -5.31
C HIS A 3 36.28 23.04 -6.09
N ALA A 4 35.21 23.85 -6.20
CA ALA A 4 34.00 23.51 -6.95
C ALA A 4 34.27 23.27 -8.45
N ASN A 5 35.24 23.97 -9.04
CA ASN A 5 35.58 23.78 -10.45
C ASN A 5 36.39 22.49 -10.68
N LEU A 6 37.05 21.96 -9.65
CA LEU A 6 37.81 20.70 -9.71
C LEU A 6 36.87 19.49 -9.81
N TRP A 7 35.87 19.43 -8.94
CA TRP A 7 34.90 18.34 -8.90
C TRP A 7 34.06 18.29 -10.17
N ALA A 8 33.62 19.46 -10.66
CA ALA A 8 32.85 19.56 -11.90
C ALA A 8 33.60 18.96 -13.11
N ALA A 9 34.92 19.17 -13.22
CA ALA A 9 35.73 18.63 -14.31
C ALA A 9 35.86 17.10 -14.24
N LEU A 10 36.08 16.54 -13.04
CA LEU A 10 36.13 15.08 -12.84
C LEU A 10 34.77 14.44 -13.14
N GLN A 11 33.69 15.03 -12.66
CA GLN A 11 32.33 14.56 -12.87
C GLN A 11 31.92 14.60 -14.36
N GLN A 12 32.24 15.68 -15.06
CA GLN A 12 31.97 15.79 -16.50
C GLN A 12 32.73 14.75 -17.32
N SER A 13 34.02 14.55 -17.03
CA SER A 13 34.82 13.51 -17.70
C SER A 13 34.27 12.10 -17.43
N ALA A 14 33.79 11.84 -16.21
CA ALA A 14 33.16 10.56 -15.85
C ALA A 14 31.85 10.32 -16.61
N LEU A 15 31.00 11.34 -16.73
CA LEU A 15 29.68 11.25 -17.40
C LEU A 15 29.79 11.08 -18.91
N VAL A 16 30.73 11.77 -19.56
CA VAL A 16 30.93 11.70 -21.02
C VAL A 16 31.79 10.50 -21.42
N GLY A 17 32.58 9.99 -20.47
CA GLY A 17 33.55 8.91 -20.65
C GLY A 17 34.98 9.45 -20.71
N ALA A 18 35.88 8.90 -19.88
CA ALA A 18 37.25 9.38 -19.67
C ALA A 18 38.11 9.38 -20.96
N GLU A 19 37.73 8.61 -21.97
CA GLU A 19 38.37 8.60 -23.28
C GLU A 19 37.83 9.67 -24.23
N ARG A 20 36.55 10.05 -24.07
CA ARG A 20 35.83 10.98 -24.94
C ARG A 20 35.97 12.43 -24.49
N LEU A 21 36.04 12.67 -23.18
CA LEU A 21 36.28 14.00 -22.62
C LEU A 21 37.50 13.97 -21.71
N ALA A 22 38.61 14.49 -22.23
CA ALA A 22 39.84 14.64 -21.47
C ALA A 22 39.70 15.69 -20.37
N LEU A 23 40.38 15.46 -19.25
CA LEU A 23 40.47 16.44 -18.17
C LEU A 23 41.23 17.70 -18.63
N PRO A 24 40.90 18.88 -18.10
CA PRO A 24 41.60 20.11 -18.41
C PRO A 24 43.12 19.98 -18.20
N ALA A 25 43.90 20.57 -19.12
CA ALA A 25 45.35 20.43 -19.17
C ALA A 25 46.07 20.88 -17.89
N ILE A 26 45.48 21.82 -17.14
CA ILE A 26 45.96 22.27 -15.82
C ILE A 26 46.11 21.11 -14.80
N PHE A 27 45.47 19.96 -15.03
CA PHE A 27 45.57 18.78 -14.16
C PHE A 27 46.52 17.70 -14.66
N THR A 28 46.90 17.74 -15.93
CA THR A 28 47.60 16.62 -16.59
C THR A 28 48.98 17.00 -17.13
N GLN A 29 49.35 18.29 -17.15
CA GLN A 29 50.64 18.76 -17.67
C GLN A 29 51.80 18.69 -16.67
N GLY A 30 51.54 18.52 -15.37
CA GLY A 30 52.56 18.49 -14.34
C GLY A 30 52.03 18.91 -12.97
N ILE A 31 52.85 18.72 -11.93
CA ILE A 31 52.55 19.19 -10.58
C ILE A 31 52.98 20.66 -10.48
N ASP A 32 52.00 21.56 -10.38
CA ASP A 32 52.24 22.98 -10.15
C ASP A 32 52.45 23.23 -8.65
N ARG A 33 53.71 23.41 -8.25
CA ARG A 33 54.09 23.63 -6.84
C ARG A 33 53.57 24.96 -6.26
N THR A 34 53.07 25.86 -7.11
CA THR A 34 52.48 27.14 -6.68
C THR A 34 50.96 27.04 -6.46
N ALA A 35 50.33 25.95 -6.91
CA ALA A 35 48.90 25.70 -6.73
C ALA A 35 48.55 25.25 -5.30
N PRO A 36 47.28 25.31 -4.88
CA PRO A 36 46.83 24.78 -3.58
C PRO A 36 47.17 23.28 -3.41
N ALA A 37 47.43 22.85 -2.18
CA ALA A 37 47.82 21.45 -1.87
C ALA A 37 46.80 20.40 -2.39
N SER A 38 45.51 20.75 -2.43
CA SER A 38 44.46 19.91 -2.98
C SER A 38 44.57 19.73 -4.50
N GLN A 39 44.94 20.78 -5.23
CA GLN A 39 45.21 20.72 -6.66
C GLN A 39 46.49 19.92 -6.93
N GLN A 40 47.53 20.12 -6.10
CA GLN A 40 48.78 19.34 -6.21
C GLN A 40 48.54 17.84 -5.99
N ALA A 41 47.72 17.48 -4.99
CA ALA A 41 47.37 16.08 -4.71
C ALA A 41 46.59 15.44 -5.87
N LEU A 42 45.71 16.19 -6.53
CA LEU A 42 44.99 15.73 -7.72
C LEU A 42 45.89 15.57 -8.93
N GLN A 43 46.77 16.54 -9.20
CA GLN A 43 47.78 16.44 -10.25
C GLN A 43 48.69 15.23 -10.02
N ALA A 44 49.14 15.01 -8.78
CA ALA A 44 49.94 13.85 -8.42
C ALA A 44 49.18 12.53 -8.68
N ALA A 45 47.89 12.45 -8.34
CA ALA A 45 47.07 11.26 -8.59
C ALA A 45 46.86 10.97 -10.08
N LEU A 46 46.68 12.01 -10.90
CA LEU A 46 46.46 11.91 -12.34
C LEU A 46 47.72 11.55 -13.13
N LEU A 47 48.90 11.93 -12.63
CA LEU A 47 50.20 11.67 -13.24
C LEU A 47 50.78 10.30 -12.88
N GLN A 48 50.17 9.57 -11.94
CA GLN A 48 50.58 8.21 -11.63
C GLN A 48 50.31 7.27 -12.82
N PRO A 49 51.22 6.32 -13.11
CA PRO A 49 51.00 5.29 -14.13
C PRO A 49 49.71 4.50 -13.84
N ALA A 50 48.92 4.25 -14.87
CA ALA A 50 47.67 3.53 -14.79
C ALA A 50 47.40 2.80 -16.12
N ASP A 51 46.66 1.71 -16.04
CA ASP A 51 46.35 0.83 -17.17
C ASP A 51 45.30 1.44 -18.11
N SER A 52 44.56 2.47 -17.65
CA SER A 52 43.58 3.21 -18.46
C SER A 52 43.32 4.63 -17.95
N LYS A 53 42.78 5.49 -18.83
CA LYS A 53 42.28 6.83 -18.46
C LYS A 53 41.15 6.77 -17.42
N ALA A 54 40.33 5.71 -17.46
CA ALA A 54 39.29 5.49 -16.47
C ALA A 54 39.89 5.24 -15.07
N GLN A 55 40.95 4.45 -14.97
CA GLN A 55 41.64 4.22 -13.70
C GLN A 55 42.33 5.49 -13.17
N GLN A 56 42.90 6.32 -14.05
CA GLN A 56 43.46 7.63 -13.66
C GLN A 56 42.37 8.54 -13.07
N LEU A 57 41.22 8.62 -13.75
CA LEU A 57 40.08 9.40 -13.31
C LEU A 57 39.56 8.90 -11.95
N LEU A 58 39.41 7.58 -11.76
CA LEU A 58 38.95 6.99 -10.50
C LEU A 58 39.89 7.31 -9.33
N ARG A 59 41.22 7.23 -9.53
CA ARG A 59 42.20 7.60 -8.50
C ARG A 59 42.11 9.08 -8.14
N ALA A 60 42.00 9.96 -9.13
CA ALA A 60 41.84 11.39 -8.90
C ALA A 60 40.53 11.69 -8.15
N THR A 61 39.43 11.03 -8.52
CA THR A 61 38.14 11.14 -7.82
C THR A 61 38.22 10.66 -6.38
N ALA A 62 38.94 9.57 -6.09
CA ALA A 62 39.16 9.11 -4.72
C ALA A 62 39.90 10.14 -3.86
N VAL A 63 40.95 10.77 -4.41
CA VAL A 63 41.68 11.85 -3.73
C VAL A 63 40.80 13.08 -3.51
N ALA A 64 40.03 13.49 -4.53
CA ALA A 64 39.08 14.59 -4.40
C ALA A 64 38.04 14.33 -3.30
N ALA A 65 37.48 13.11 -3.25
CA ALA A 65 36.48 12.73 -2.24
C ALA A 65 37.04 12.79 -0.81
N VAL A 66 38.29 12.36 -0.61
CA VAL A 66 38.96 12.49 0.71
C VAL A 66 39.19 13.95 1.07
N LEU A 67 39.67 14.76 0.12
CA LEU A 67 39.91 16.19 0.33
C LEU A 67 38.63 16.96 0.64
N GLU A 68 37.52 16.63 -0.02
CA GLU A 68 36.22 17.22 0.27
C GLU A 68 35.76 16.85 1.68
N ARG A 69 35.81 15.57 2.06
CA ARG A 69 35.39 15.11 3.39
C ARG A 69 36.25 15.67 4.52
N ALA A 70 37.56 15.83 4.31
CA ALA A 70 38.49 16.33 5.32
C ALA A 70 38.58 17.86 5.35
N GLY A 71 38.36 18.52 4.20
CA GLY A 71 38.50 19.97 4.01
C GLY A 71 37.19 20.75 4.10
N TRP A 72 36.04 20.06 4.20
CA TRP A 72 34.75 20.72 4.33
C TRP A 72 34.71 21.55 5.61
N ARG A 73 34.55 22.86 5.44
CA ARG A 73 34.24 23.79 6.52
C ARG A 73 32.80 24.24 6.31
N PRO A 74 31.92 24.12 7.31
CA PRO A 74 30.61 24.72 7.22
C PRO A 74 30.78 26.20 6.92
N ALA A 75 29.91 26.76 6.07
CA ALA A 75 29.88 28.20 5.86
C ALA A 75 29.78 28.86 7.24
N GLN A 76 30.75 29.70 7.59
CA GLN A 76 30.63 30.47 8.82
C GLN A 76 29.33 31.27 8.67
N PRO A 77 28.37 31.13 9.59
CA PRO A 77 27.16 31.93 9.51
C PRO A 77 27.62 33.39 9.46
N ALA A 78 27.21 34.10 8.40
CA ALA A 78 27.38 35.54 8.36
C ALA A 78 26.88 36.08 9.69
N ALA A 79 27.72 36.83 10.40
CA ALA A 79 27.47 37.29 11.77
C ALA A 79 26.14 38.06 11.83
N THR A 80 25.05 37.31 12.00
CA THR A 80 23.69 37.82 12.04
C THR A 80 22.87 36.77 12.78
N VAL A 81 22.36 37.23 13.92
CA VAL A 81 21.56 36.52 14.90
C VAL A 81 22.36 35.47 15.68
N VAL A 82 22.75 35.85 16.90
CA VAL A 82 22.94 34.88 17.99
C VAL A 82 21.58 34.17 18.13
N ALA A 83 21.40 33.05 17.43
CA ALA A 83 20.21 32.25 17.59
C ALA A 83 20.13 31.92 19.08
N ALA A 84 19.04 32.34 19.74
CA ALA A 84 18.80 32.00 21.13
C ALA A 84 19.01 30.49 21.26
N ALA A 85 19.90 30.08 22.18
CA ALA A 85 20.24 28.68 22.34
C ALA A 85 18.95 27.90 22.57
N LEU A 86 18.65 26.98 21.67
CA LEU A 86 17.44 26.18 21.74
C LEU A 86 17.49 25.37 23.04
N PRO A 87 16.36 25.28 23.76
CA PRO A 87 16.33 24.45 24.96
C PRO A 87 16.70 23.02 24.56
N PRO A 88 17.50 22.29 25.37
CA PRO A 88 17.87 20.92 25.04
C PRO A 88 16.62 20.01 25.01
N PRO A 89 16.66 18.89 24.27
CA PRO A 89 15.59 17.90 24.33
C PRO A 89 15.42 17.39 25.78
N ALA A 90 14.19 17.05 26.15
CA ALA A 90 13.92 16.35 27.40
C ALA A 90 14.66 15.00 27.47
N ALA A 91 14.83 14.46 28.67
CA ALA A 91 15.41 13.14 28.86
C ALA A 91 14.51 12.07 28.23
N GLU A 92 15.13 11.07 27.61
CA GLU A 92 14.38 10.00 26.94
C GLU A 92 13.61 9.16 27.95
N SER A 93 12.34 8.87 27.64
CA SER A 93 11.48 8.00 28.45
C SER A 93 11.59 6.53 28.06
N ARG A 94 12.03 6.25 26.83
CA ARG A 94 12.17 4.89 26.26
C ARG A 94 13.62 4.61 25.87
N PRO A 95 14.12 3.38 26.06
CA PRO A 95 15.44 2.99 25.55
C PRO A 95 15.42 2.86 24.02
N ALA A 96 16.60 2.95 23.41
CA ALA A 96 16.77 2.51 22.02
C ALA A 96 17.11 1.02 21.96
N PRO A 97 16.79 0.32 20.86
CA PRO A 97 17.29 -1.02 20.63
C PRO A 97 18.82 -1.04 20.65
N GLN A 98 19.39 -2.12 21.19
CA GLN A 98 20.83 -2.35 21.22
C GLN A 98 21.24 -3.35 20.14
N GLY A 99 22.49 -3.25 19.67
CA GLY A 99 23.08 -4.18 18.70
C GLY A 99 23.24 -3.58 17.31
N GLU A 100 24.49 -3.50 16.85
CA GLU A 100 24.86 -2.97 15.54
C GLU A 100 24.12 -3.61 14.35
N PRO A 101 23.87 -4.95 14.33
CA PRO A 101 23.13 -5.57 13.24
C PRO A 101 21.70 -5.04 13.08
N LEU A 102 20.99 -4.83 14.19
CA LEU A 102 19.62 -4.32 14.17
C LEU A 102 19.59 -2.85 13.72
N LEU A 103 20.53 -2.03 14.20
CA LEU A 103 20.66 -0.63 13.77
C LEU A 103 20.90 -0.52 12.26
N ARG A 104 21.79 -1.35 11.72
CA ARG A 104 22.04 -1.42 10.27
C ARG A 104 20.79 -1.83 9.48
N LEU A 105 20.10 -2.89 9.92
CA LEU A 105 18.89 -3.37 9.24
C LEU A 105 17.76 -2.33 9.27
N LEU A 106 17.56 -1.64 10.39
CA LEU A 106 16.60 -0.55 10.49
C LEU A 106 16.95 0.60 9.52
N GLY A 107 18.24 0.96 9.42
CA GLY A 107 18.72 1.93 8.44
C GLY A 107 18.47 1.52 6.99
N GLU A 108 18.77 0.27 6.64
CA GLU A 108 18.52 -0.28 5.29
C GLU A 108 17.04 -0.28 4.93
N VAL A 109 16.16 -0.57 5.88
CA VAL A 109 14.71 -0.55 5.64
C VAL A 109 14.18 0.88 5.51
N LEU A 110 14.66 1.82 6.33
CA LEU A 110 14.30 3.24 6.23
C LEU A 110 14.72 3.89 4.89
N GLN A 111 15.88 3.48 4.36
CA GLN A 111 16.42 3.98 3.10
C GLN A 111 15.90 3.20 1.88
N GLY A 112 15.38 1.98 2.11
CA GLY A 112 14.80 1.14 1.08
C GLY A 112 13.35 1.48 0.77
N ASN A 113 12.83 0.89 -0.32
CA ASN A 113 11.41 0.97 -0.68
C ASN A 113 10.66 -0.27 -0.13
N ALA A 114 10.51 -0.36 1.20
CA ALA A 114 9.85 -1.48 1.87
C ALA A 114 8.91 -0.98 2.99
N PRO A 115 7.79 -0.31 2.64
CA PRO A 115 6.92 0.35 3.62
C PRO A 115 6.25 -0.59 4.61
N GLU A 116 5.94 -1.83 4.21
CA GLU A 116 5.36 -2.86 5.09
C GLU A 116 6.37 -3.28 6.17
N LEU A 117 7.62 -3.49 5.76
CA LEU A 117 8.69 -3.89 6.68
C LEU A 117 9.05 -2.75 7.63
N LEU A 118 9.01 -1.49 7.16
CA LEU A 118 9.21 -0.33 7.99
C LEU A 118 8.08 -0.19 9.03
N ALA A 119 6.82 -0.30 8.60
CA ALA A 119 5.67 -0.26 9.51
C ALA A 119 5.77 -1.33 10.59
N LEU A 120 6.08 -2.58 10.20
CA LEU A 120 6.28 -3.69 11.13
C LEU A 120 7.40 -3.42 12.13
N ALA A 121 8.53 -2.86 11.68
CA ALA A 121 9.65 -2.53 12.55
C ALA A 121 9.29 -1.45 13.58
N LEU A 122 8.58 -0.40 13.15
CA LEU A 122 8.13 0.68 14.03
C LEU A 122 7.11 0.18 15.06
N VAL A 123 6.14 -0.65 14.66
CA VAL A 123 5.21 -1.30 15.61
C VAL A 123 5.95 -2.19 16.60
N SER A 124 6.93 -2.96 16.13
CA SER A 124 7.72 -3.85 17.00
C SER A 124 8.50 -3.07 18.06
N LEU A 125 9.06 -1.90 17.70
CA LEU A 125 9.71 -1.00 18.64
C LEU A 125 8.71 -0.42 19.65
N ASP A 126 7.52 0.00 19.21
CA ASP A 126 6.50 0.53 20.10
C ASP A 126 6.01 -0.52 21.12
N GLU A 127 5.71 -1.74 20.64
CA GLU A 127 5.32 -2.87 21.48
C GLU A 127 6.40 -3.29 22.47
N ALA A 128 7.69 -3.11 22.12
CA ALA A 128 8.82 -3.33 23.01
C ALA A 128 9.09 -2.15 23.96
N GLY A 129 8.29 -1.07 23.88
CA GLY A 129 8.51 0.15 24.66
C GLY A 129 9.81 0.88 24.30
N GLN A 130 10.31 0.69 23.09
CA GLN A 130 11.55 1.26 22.59
C GLN A 130 11.29 2.49 21.70
N ARG A 131 12.31 3.33 21.56
CA ARG A 131 12.35 4.43 20.60
C ARG A 131 13.29 4.12 19.44
N LEU A 132 13.19 4.92 18.39
CA LEU A 132 14.15 4.93 17.31
C LEU A 132 15.54 5.38 17.79
N PRO A 133 16.61 4.75 17.28
CA PRO A 133 17.97 5.22 17.43
C PRO A 133 18.15 6.64 16.88
N TYR A 134 18.99 7.45 17.53
CA TYR A 134 19.18 8.85 17.13
C TYR A 134 19.69 9.02 15.70
N ALA A 135 20.54 8.10 15.25
CA ALA A 135 21.10 8.10 13.90
C ALA A 135 20.02 7.98 12.80
N LEU A 136 18.84 7.46 13.13
CA LEU A 136 17.77 7.19 12.18
C LEU A 136 16.65 8.24 12.19
N LEU A 137 16.69 9.21 13.12
CA LEU A 137 15.59 10.16 13.32
C LEU A 137 15.34 11.05 12.10
N VAL A 138 16.39 11.55 11.44
CA VAL A 138 16.24 12.46 10.29
C VAL A 138 15.60 11.73 9.11
N ASP A 139 16.11 10.55 8.76
CA ASP A 139 15.57 9.73 7.68
C ASP A 139 14.11 9.33 7.98
N ALA A 140 13.82 8.91 9.21
CA ALA A 140 12.47 8.55 9.61
C ALA A 140 11.50 9.75 9.56
N LEU A 141 11.92 10.94 9.99
CA LEU A 141 11.11 12.17 9.89
C LEU A 141 10.89 12.58 8.43
N HIS A 142 11.86 12.35 7.54
CA HIS A 142 11.65 12.53 6.11
C HIS A 142 10.66 11.52 5.53
N GLN A 143 10.70 10.25 5.95
CA GLN A 143 9.74 9.24 5.50
C GLN A 143 8.30 9.57 5.94
N GLY A 144 8.09 9.94 7.20
CA GLY A 144 6.76 10.33 7.67
C GLY A 144 6.24 11.63 7.05
N ARG A 145 7.13 12.52 6.57
CA ARG A 145 6.73 13.65 5.72
C ARG A 145 6.14 13.16 4.39
N GLN A 146 6.77 12.17 3.77
CA GLN A 146 6.35 11.62 2.47
C GLN A 146 5.12 10.70 2.56
N SER A 147 4.89 10.05 3.72
CA SER A 147 3.79 9.11 3.92
C SER A 147 2.96 9.46 5.16
N VAL A 148 1.72 9.92 4.96
CA VAL A 148 0.77 10.22 6.05
C VAL A 148 0.43 8.95 6.85
N GLU A 149 0.23 7.84 6.16
CA GLU A 149 -0.12 6.55 6.76
C GLU A 149 0.96 6.03 7.72
N LEU A 150 2.24 6.23 7.38
CA LEU A 150 3.38 5.81 8.20
C LEU A 150 3.41 6.49 9.58
N ARG A 151 2.86 7.71 9.68
CA ARG A 151 2.94 8.55 10.88
C ARG A 151 2.33 7.89 12.11
N GLN A 152 1.31 7.05 11.92
CA GLN A 152 0.65 6.34 13.01
C GLN A 152 1.59 5.37 13.74
N TRP A 153 2.54 4.77 13.02
CA TRP A 153 3.54 3.85 13.58
C TRP A 153 4.83 4.56 13.96
N LEU A 154 5.18 5.64 13.25
CA LEU A 154 6.41 6.39 13.49
C LEU A 154 6.34 7.25 14.76
N THR A 155 5.25 8.00 14.96
CA THR A 155 5.15 9.01 16.03
C THR A 155 5.33 8.43 17.44
N PRO A 156 4.79 7.23 17.76
CA PRO A 156 4.99 6.60 19.07
C PRO A 156 6.45 6.32 19.41
N VAL A 157 7.30 6.05 18.41
CA VAL A 157 8.69 5.61 18.60
C VAL A 157 9.73 6.70 18.36
N LEU A 158 9.36 7.95 18.10
CA LEU A 158 10.34 9.02 17.86
C LEU A 158 11.21 9.36 19.08
N GLY A 159 10.72 9.11 20.29
CA GLY A 159 11.35 9.58 21.52
C GLY A 159 11.34 11.09 21.68
N GLU A 160 11.87 11.56 22.79
CA GLU A 160 11.89 12.97 23.18
C GLU A 160 12.76 13.80 22.23
N ARG A 161 13.93 13.28 21.83
CA ARG A 161 14.80 13.95 20.84
C ARG A 161 14.17 14.03 19.45
N GLY A 162 13.43 13.02 19.01
CA GLY A 162 12.76 13.04 17.71
C GLY A 162 11.67 14.12 17.66
N ARG A 163 10.84 14.20 18.71
CA ARG A 163 9.82 15.26 18.83
C ARG A 163 10.42 16.65 18.96
N TRP A 164 11.48 16.77 19.77
CA TRP A 164 12.25 18.02 19.87
C TRP A 164 12.81 18.44 18.51
N LEU A 165 13.41 17.51 17.75
CA LEU A 165 13.94 17.80 16.42
C LEU A 165 12.83 18.22 15.44
N ALA A 166 11.66 17.59 15.52
CA ALA A 166 10.49 17.95 14.73
C ALA A 166 9.99 19.38 15.02
N ALA A 167 10.10 19.86 16.27
CA ALA A 167 9.77 21.24 16.65
C ALA A 167 10.55 22.30 15.86
N GLN A 168 11.78 21.94 15.48
CA GLN A 168 12.75 22.86 14.89
C GLN A 168 12.62 22.98 13.37
N ASN A 169 11.80 22.12 12.74
CA ASN A 169 11.64 22.09 11.30
C ASN A 169 10.14 22.02 10.93
N PRO A 170 9.57 23.08 10.32
CA PRO A 170 8.16 23.11 9.93
C PRO A 170 7.74 21.95 9.02
N GLN A 171 8.67 21.35 8.26
CA GLN A 171 8.39 20.21 7.38
C GLN A 171 8.10 18.91 8.16
N TRP A 172 8.42 18.87 9.45
CA TRP A 172 8.20 17.74 10.35
C TRP A 172 7.13 18.04 11.40
N ALA A 173 6.31 19.09 11.22
CA ALA A 173 5.29 19.50 12.20
C ALA A 173 4.33 18.37 12.63
N TYR A 174 4.13 17.36 11.78
CA TYR A 174 3.33 16.18 12.11
C TYR A 174 3.87 15.36 13.31
N ALA A 175 5.17 15.44 13.56
CA ALA A 175 5.88 14.66 14.57
C ALA A 175 6.09 15.41 15.89
N HIS A 176 5.71 16.69 15.95
CA HIS A 176 5.92 17.55 17.13
C HIS A 176 4.99 17.19 18.31
N GLY A 177 3.99 16.32 18.13
CA GLY A 177 2.99 16.02 19.16
C GLY A 177 1.98 17.15 19.43
N VAL A 178 2.20 18.35 18.87
CA VAL A 178 1.20 19.44 18.91
C VAL A 178 -0.03 19.12 18.07
N GLN A 179 -0.03 18.12 17.21
CA GLN A 179 -1.26 17.69 16.54
C GLN A 179 -2.14 16.77 17.42
N GLU A 180 -1.61 16.17 18.49
CA GLU A 180 -2.39 15.46 19.51
C GLU A 180 -2.70 16.33 20.75
N THR A 181 -2.05 17.50 20.87
CA THR A 181 -2.29 18.46 21.97
C THR A 181 -2.80 19.83 21.51
N ALA A 182 -2.94 20.06 20.20
CA ALA A 182 -3.74 21.17 19.71
C ALA A 182 -5.17 20.93 20.19
N ASP A 183 -5.73 21.95 20.83
CA ASP A 183 -7.12 21.94 21.25
C ASP A 183 -7.97 21.48 20.05
N ALA A 184 -8.84 20.50 20.28
CA ALA A 184 -9.80 20.02 19.28
C ALA A 184 -10.54 21.20 18.64
N GLU A 185 -10.79 22.25 19.42
CA GLU A 185 -11.39 23.48 18.92
C GLU A 185 -10.48 24.25 17.97
N GLN A 186 -9.17 24.35 18.25
CA GLN A 186 -8.23 25.01 17.34
C GLN A 186 -8.10 24.24 16.01
N ILE A 187 -8.02 22.91 16.06
CA ILE A 187 -8.01 22.08 14.83
C ILE A 187 -9.31 22.31 14.03
N TRP A 188 -10.44 22.39 14.71
CA TRP A 188 -11.73 22.61 14.08
C TRP A 188 -11.82 23.99 13.40
N GLN A 189 -11.32 25.04 14.05
CA GLN A 189 -11.41 26.41 13.55
C GLN A 189 -10.37 26.74 12.47
N GLU A 190 -9.13 26.27 12.64
CA GLU A 190 -7.97 26.70 11.84
C GLU A 190 -7.36 25.59 10.98
N GLY A 191 -7.72 24.32 11.24
CA GLY A 191 -7.13 23.17 10.56
C GLY A 191 -7.56 23.03 9.10
N SER A 192 -6.76 22.30 8.31
CA SER A 192 -7.09 21.88 6.95
C SER A 192 -8.31 20.97 6.92
N LEU A 193 -8.90 20.77 5.74
CA LEU A 193 -10.00 19.82 5.56
C LEU A 193 -9.61 18.40 6.03
N GLU A 194 -8.41 17.92 5.72
CA GLU A 194 -7.97 16.59 6.17
C GLU A 194 -7.89 16.51 7.70
N GLN A 195 -7.40 17.58 8.34
CA GLN A 195 -7.29 17.65 9.80
C GLN A 195 -8.66 17.67 10.48
N ARG A 196 -9.62 18.44 9.95
CA ARG A 196 -10.99 18.49 10.49
C ARG A 196 -11.74 17.17 10.29
N VAL A 197 -11.53 16.49 9.16
CA VAL A 197 -12.08 15.15 8.90
C VAL A 197 -11.48 14.12 9.87
N ALA A 198 -10.16 14.14 10.08
CA ALA A 198 -9.50 13.26 11.04
C ALA A 198 -10.01 13.49 12.47
N LEU A 199 -10.18 14.76 12.87
CA LEU A 199 -10.78 15.14 14.15
C LEU A 199 -12.20 14.59 14.29
N LEU A 200 -13.05 14.77 13.28
CA LEU A 200 -14.42 14.24 13.30
C LEU A 200 -14.44 12.70 13.38
N LEU A 201 -13.58 12.01 12.64
CA LEU A 201 -13.48 10.55 12.70
C LEU A 201 -13.03 10.06 14.08
N GLN A 202 -12.07 10.75 14.72
CA GLN A 202 -11.64 10.45 16.08
C GLN A 202 -12.78 10.72 17.08
N GLN A 203 -13.44 11.87 16.99
CA GLN A 203 -14.57 12.20 17.86
C GLN A 203 -15.74 11.22 17.64
N ARG A 204 -16.01 10.76 16.41
CA ARG A 204 -17.01 9.71 16.13
C ARG A 204 -16.69 8.38 16.80
N ALA A 205 -15.43 8.07 17.09
CA ALA A 205 -15.05 6.85 17.78
C ALA A 205 -15.36 6.88 19.28
N THR A 206 -15.38 8.07 19.90
CA THR A 206 -15.49 8.25 21.35
C THR A 206 -16.78 8.94 21.79
N ASP A 207 -17.25 9.94 21.04
CA ASP A 207 -18.47 10.71 21.25
C ASP A 207 -19.20 10.94 19.90
N PRO A 208 -19.96 9.93 19.41
CA PRO A 208 -20.71 10.04 18.16
C PRO A 208 -21.71 11.20 18.14
N ALA A 209 -22.34 11.50 19.28
CA ALA A 209 -23.35 12.53 19.41
C ALA A 209 -22.75 13.94 19.33
N GLY A 210 -21.64 14.20 20.04
CA GLY A 210 -20.94 15.47 19.97
C GLY A 210 -20.34 15.74 18.59
N ALA A 211 -19.81 14.71 17.92
CA ALA A 211 -19.34 14.85 16.53
C ALA A 211 -20.48 15.23 15.57
N ARG A 212 -21.65 14.58 15.70
CA ARG A 212 -22.85 14.92 14.92
C ARG A 212 -23.29 16.36 15.19
N ALA A 213 -23.36 16.77 16.46
CA ALA A 213 -23.76 18.12 16.85
C ALA A 213 -22.78 19.19 16.33
N ARG A 214 -21.47 18.93 16.42
CA ARG A 214 -20.41 19.80 15.88
C ARG A 214 -20.57 19.98 14.37
N LEU A 215 -20.76 18.89 13.64
CA LEU A 215 -20.99 18.94 12.19
C LEU A 215 -22.27 19.71 11.85
N GLU A 216 -23.40 19.40 12.51
CA GLU A 216 -24.67 20.05 12.21
C GLU A 216 -24.60 21.57 12.45
N ALA A 217 -23.93 22.01 13.51
CA ALA A 217 -23.75 23.43 13.82
C ALA A 217 -22.96 24.17 12.73
N SER A 218 -21.94 23.53 12.13
CA SER A 218 -21.06 24.16 11.14
C SER A 218 -21.56 24.06 9.70
N LEU A 219 -22.57 23.23 9.41
CA LEU A 219 -23.02 22.96 8.03
C LEU A 219 -23.32 24.21 7.18
N LYS A 220 -23.82 25.28 7.82
CA LYS A 220 -24.15 26.54 7.14
C LYS A 220 -22.91 27.34 6.72
N GLU A 221 -21.81 27.19 7.45
CA GLU A 221 -20.57 27.93 7.27
C GLU A 221 -19.62 27.20 6.31
N LEU A 222 -19.70 25.86 6.28
CA LEU A 222 -18.83 25.03 5.44
C LEU A 222 -19.09 25.20 3.94
N GLY A 223 -18.00 25.22 3.17
CA GLY A 223 -18.05 25.18 1.70
C GLY A 223 -18.64 23.86 1.18
N ALA A 224 -19.11 23.85 -0.08
CA ALA A 224 -19.65 22.63 -0.69
C ALA A 224 -18.60 21.50 -0.77
N ARG A 225 -17.34 21.84 -1.07
CA ARG A 225 -16.21 20.89 -1.16
C ARG A 225 -15.84 20.27 0.20
N GLU A 226 -16.09 20.96 1.30
CA GLU A 226 -15.74 20.49 2.65
C GLU A 226 -16.87 19.64 3.25
N ARG A 227 -18.13 19.98 2.93
CA ARG A 227 -19.29 19.30 3.51
C ARG A 227 -19.35 17.81 3.18
N ALA A 228 -19.11 17.41 1.93
CA ALA A 228 -19.28 16.00 1.55
C ALA A 228 -18.31 15.07 2.33
N PRO A 229 -16.98 15.34 2.38
CA PRO A 229 -16.06 14.55 3.22
C PRO A 229 -16.41 14.55 4.72
N MET A 230 -16.91 15.66 5.26
CA MET A 230 -17.32 15.73 6.67
C MET A 230 -18.60 14.94 6.95
N VAL A 231 -19.59 14.98 6.05
CA VAL A 231 -20.81 14.15 6.14
C VAL A 231 -20.44 12.66 6.05
N GLN A 232 -19.52 12.29 5.15
CA GLN A 232 -19.03 10.92 5.04
C GLN A 232 -18.35 10.43 6.33
N SER A 233 -17.84 11.32 7.20
CA SER A 233 -17.25 10.93 8.48
C SER A 233 -18.28 10.30 9.44
N LEU A 234 -19.58 10.57 9.26
CA LEU A 234 -20.66 9.91 10.01
C LEU A 234 -20.73 8.40 9.75
N ALA A 235 -20.13 7.92 8.65
CA ALA A 235 -20.01 6.49 8.34
C ALA A 235 -19.42 5.66 9.49
N ARG A 236 -18.52 6.27 10.28
CA ARG A 236 -17.95 5.66 11.48
C ARG A 236 -18.94 5.78 12.63
N GLY A 237 -19.34 4.64 13.20
CA GLY A 237 -20.34 4.60 14.27
C GLY A 237 -21.74 5.04 13.84
N LEU A 238 -22.06 4.94 12.53
CA LEU A 238 -23.36 5.31 11.98
C LEU A 238 -24.50 4.62 12.74
N SER A 239 -25.51 5.39 13.13
CA SER A 239 -26.64 4.91 13.93
C SER A 239 -27.95 5.60 13.55
N ALA A 240 -29.07 5.11 14.08
CA ALA A 240 -30.40 5.72 13.88
C ALA A 240 -30.45 7.19 14.35
N ASP A 241 -29.63 7.58 15.32
CA ASP A 241 -29.58 8.97 15.79
C ASP A 241 -29.03 9.95 14.75
N ASP A 242 -28.33 9.45 13.72
CA ASP A 242 -27.79 10.27 12.62
C ASP A 242 -28.86 10.51 11.52
N GLU A 243 -29.97 9.77 11.54
CA GLU A 243 -31.00 9.77 10.49
C GLU A 243 -31.60 11.14 10.21
N ALA A 244 -32.00 11.87 11.26
CA ALA A 244 -32.68 13.16 11.10
C ALA A 244 -31.79 14.20 10.39
N LEU A 245 -30.48 14.19 10.69
CA LEU A 245 -29.50 15.05 10.02
C LEU A 245 -29.32 14.65 8.56
N LEU A 246 -29.22 13.35 8.28
CA LEU A 246 -29.02 12.83 6.92
C LEU A 246 -30.25 13.09 6.02
N GLU A 247 -31.47 12.91 6.53
CA GLU A 247 -32.72 13.24 5.81
C GLU A 247 -32.79 14.73 5.45
N LYS A 248 -32.34 15.62 6.34
CA LYS A 248 -32.23 17.06 6.05
C LYS A 248 -31.18 17.35 4.96
N LEU A 249 -30.09 16.58 4.93
CA LEU A 249 -29.01 16.72 3.95
C LEU A 249 -29.39 16.22 2.55
N LEU A 250 -30.43 15.41 2.40
CA LEU A 250 -31.01 15.06 1.10
C LEU A 250 -31.52 16.29 0.33
N CYS A 251 -31.83 17.39 1.01
CA CYS A 251 -32.22 18.65 0.38
C CYS A 251 -31.04 19.65 0.21
N ASN A 252 -29.79 19.22 0.41
CA ASN A 252 -28.63 20.11 0.28
C ASN A 252 -28.45 20.57 -1.18
N ARG A 253 -27.97 21.80 -1.39
CA ARG A 253 -27.69 22.32 -2.75
C ARG A 253 -26.57 21.55 -3.48
N SER A 254 -25.58 21.03 -2.75
CA SER A 254 -24.48 20.26 -3.35
C SER A 254 -24.93 18.84 -3.65
N LYS A 255 -24.67 18.39 -4.88
CA LYS A 255 -24.98 17.04 -5.33
C LYS A 255 -24.20 16.00 -4.51
N GLU A 256 -22.92 16.24 -4.29
CA GLU A 256 -22.02 15.33 -3.56
C GLU A 256 -22.45 15.13 -2.10
N VAL A 257 -23.00 16.17 -1.48
CA VAL A 257 -23.57 16.09 -0.11
C VAL A 257 -24.84 15.25 -0.09
N ARG A 258 -25.74 15.44 -1.07
CA ARG A 258 -26.96 14.62 -1.18
C ARG A 258 -26.64 13.14 -1.41
N GLU A 259 -25.70 12.86 -2.32
CA GLU A 259 -25.24 11.49 -2.60
C GLU A 259 -24.61 10.85 -1.36
N SER A 260 -23.78 11.59 -0.62
CA SER A 260 -23.19 11.10 0.63
C SER A 260 -24.26 10.80 1.68
N ALA A 261 -25.28 11.66 1.81
CA ALA A 261 -26.38 11.44 2.74
C ALA A 261 -27.24 10.24 2.35
N ALA A 262 -27.62 10.11 1.08
CA ALA A 262 -28.40 8.97 0.56
C ALA A 262 -27.66 7.64 0.74
N SER A 263 -26.35 7.61 0.45
CA SER A 263 -25.51 6.43 0.63
C SER A 263 -25.42 6.00 2.10
N LEU A 264 -25.33 6.95 3.04
CA LEU A 264 -25.37 6.65 4.47
C LEU A 264 -26.75 6.18 4.94
N LEU A 265 -27.82 6.79 4.46
CA LEU A 265 -29.20 6.35 4.77
C LEU A 265 -29.50 4.94 4.26
N ALA A 266 -28.94 4.54 3.11
CA ALA A 266 -29.03 3.18 2.59
C ALA A 266 -28.39 2.12 3.51
N ARG A 267 -27.50 2.54 4.43
CA ARG A 267 -26.92 1.67 5.47
C ARG A 267 -27.78 1.59 6.74
N LEU A 268 -28.89 2.33 6.80
CA LEU A 268 -29.86 2.32 7.90
C LEU A 268 -31.18 1.71 7.39
N PRO A 269 -31.36 0.37 7.45
CA PRO A 269 -32.47 -0.32 6.79
C PRO A 269 -33.86 0.15 7.22
N HIS A 270 -33.99 0.68 8.43
CA HIS A 270 -35.24 1.18 8.98
C HIS A 270 -35.50 2.66 8.68
N SER A 271 -34.56 3.36 8.04
CA SER A 271 -34.72 4.78 7.76
C SER A 271 -35.87 5.06 6.78
N PRO A 272 -36.54 6.21 6.88
CA PRO A 272 -37.60 6.58 5.93
C PRO A 272 -37.11 6.58 4.49
N HIS A 273 -35.87 6.99 4.23
CA HIS A 273 -35.23 6.91 2.91
C HIS A 273 -35.11 5.47 2.42
N SER A 274 -34.57 4.56 3.22
CA SER A 274 -34.47 3.14 2.87
C SER A 274 -35.84 2.51 2.59
N GLN A 275 -36.88 2.88 3.34
CA GLN A 275 -38.25 2.44 3.10
C GLN A 275 -38.80 2.96 1.75
N ARG A 276 -38.52 4.22 1.39
CA ARG A 276 -38.89 4.79 0.07
C ARG A 276 -38.19 4.08 -1.08
N MET A 277 -36.89 3.79 -0.95
CA MET A 277 -36.12 3.07 -1.96
C MET A 277 -36.61 1.62 -2.12
N GLY A 278 -36.85 0.93 -1.00
CA GLY A 278 -37.45 -0.41 -1.00
C GLY A 278 -38.84 -0.42 -1.64
N ALA A 279 -39.70 0.55 -1.33
CA ALA A 279 -41.03 0.66 -1.95
C ALA A 279 -40.95 0.93 -3.46
N ALA A 280 -40.00 1.76 -3.91
CA ALA A 280 -39.77 2.02 -5.31
C ALA A 280 -39.33 0.76 -6.07
N LEU A 281 -38.42 -0.04 -5.51
CA LEU A 281 -38.03 -1.32 -6.11
C LEU A 281 -39.14 -2.37 -6.03
N GLN A 282 -39.90 -2.41 -4.93
CA GLN A 282 -41.03 -3.33 -4.78
C GLN A 282 -42.07 -3.14 -5.88
N ALA A 283 -42.35 -1.89 -6.25
CA ALA A 283 -43.28 -1.56 -7.33
C ALA A 283 -42.79 -2.03 -8.73
N MET A 284 -41.51 -2.35 -8.88
CA MET A 284 -40.93 -2.87 -10.12
C MET A 284 -40.90 -4.40 -10.16
N LEU A 285 -41.18 -5.08 -9.05
CA LEU A 285 -41.13 -6.53 -8.93
C LEU A 285 -42.52 -7.14 -9.16
N SER A 286 -42.57 -8.19 -9.96
CA SER A 286 -43.78 -8.99 -10.19
C SER A 286 -43.44 -10.48 -10.33
N GLN A 287 -44.41 -11.35 -10.09
CA GLN A 287 -44.29 -12.77 -10.41
C GLN A 287 -45.04 -13.08 -11.71
N ASP A 288 -44.46 -13.92 -12.55
CA ASP A 288 -45.16 -14.43 -13.73
C ASP A 288 -46.13 -15.57 -13.38
N ALA A 289 -46.77 -16.13 -14.42
CA ALA A 289 -47.74 -17.22 -14.27
C ALA A 289 -47.13 -18.50 -13.67
N GLN A 290 -45.80 -18.65 -13.69
CA GLN A 290 -45.07 -19.76 -13.09
C GLN A 290 -44.59 -19.44 -11.67
N GLY A 291 -44.86 -18.23 -11.17
CA GLY A 291 -44.41 -17.77 -9.85
C GLY A 291 -42.96 -17.29 -9.83
N GLU A 292 -42.32 -17.12 -10.99
CA GLU A 292 -40.93 -16.64 -11.06
C GLU A 292 -40.89 -15.11 -10.99
N TRP A 293 -39.95 -14.60 -10.19
CA TRP A 293 -39.76 -13.16 -10.02
C TRP A 293 -39.20 -12.52 -11.28
N GLN A 294 -39.77 -11.38 -11.65
CA GLN A 294 -39.33 -10.50 -12.73
C GLN A 294 -39.20 -9.08 -12.18
N ILE A 295 -38.30 -8.29 -12.78
CA ILE A 295 -38.16 -6.88 -12.46
C ILE A 295 -38.26 -6.05 -13.73
N GLU A 296 -39.12 -5.04 -13.72
CA GLU A 296 -39.33 -4.14 -14.84
C GLU A 296 -39.35 -2.68 -14.35
N PRO A 297 -38.29 -1.88 -14.62
CA PRO A 297 -38.25 -0.47 -14.30
C PRO A 297 -39.37 0.31 -15.01
N PRO A 298 -39.87 1.42 -14.46
CA PRO A 298 -40.91 2.19 -15.12
C PRO A 298 -40.43 2.81 -16.44
N GLN A 299 -41.37 3.22 -17.28
CA GLN A 299 -41.07 3.93 -18.54
C GLN A 299 -40.61 5.38 -18.29
N GLU A 300 -41.08 5.98 -17.20
CA GLU A 300 -40.76 7.36 -16.81
C GLU A 300 -40.14 7.38 -15.40
N GLY A 301 -39.17 8.28 -15.21
CA GLY A 301 -38.56 8.49 -13.90
C GLY A 301 -39.43 9.37 -13.01
N HIS A 302 -39.49 9.06 -11.72
CA HIS A 302 -40.25 9.84 -10.75
C HIS A 302 -39.41 10.99 -10.20
N LYS A 303 -39.95 12.22 -10.22
CA LYS A 303 -39.26 13.42 -9.70
C LYS A 303 -38.86 13.29 -8.23
N ASP A 304 -39.65 12.57 -7.44
CA ASP A 304 -39.38 12.36 -6.02
C ASP A 304 -38.07 11.59 -5.77
N TRP A 305 -37.59 10.82 -6.75
CA TRP A 305 -36.31 10.12 -6.64
C TRP A 305 -35.10 11.07 -6.58
N GLU A 306 -35.19 12.29 -7.14
CA GLU A 306 -34.11 13.28 -7.06
C GLU A 306 -33.86 13.73 -5.62
N ARG A 307 -34.92 13.81 -4.81
CA ARG A 307 -34.82 14.06 -3.38
C ARG A 307 -34.01 12.96 -2.70
N ASP A 308 -34.24 11.70 -3.09
CA ASP A 308 -33.65 10.53 -2.46
C ASP A 308 -32.24 10.17 -2.99
N GLY A 309 -31.63 11.08 -3.75
CA GLY A 309 -30.25 10.94 -4.23
C GLY A 309 -30.12 10.27 -5.60
N VAL A 310 -31.22 9.94 -6.28
CA VAL A 310 -31.19 9.37 -7.63
C VAL A 310 -31.06 10.49 -8.66
N THR A 311 -30.02 10.43 -9.48
CA THR A 311 -29.88 11.36 -10.61
C THR A 311 -30.77 10.90 -11.76
N LEU A 312 -31.79 11.69 -12.14
CA LEU A 312 -32.70 11.33 -13.23
C LEU A 312 -32.07 11.44 -14.62
N GLN A 313 -31.20 12.42 -14.84
CA GLN A 313 -30.53 12.62 -16.13
C GLN A 313 -29.18 11.89 -16.15
N PRO A 314 -29.04 10.79 -16.92
CA PRO A 314 -27.77 10.09 -17.01
C PRO A 314 -26.69 10.94 -17.70
N PRO A 315 -25.40 10.70 -17.41
CA PRO A 315 -24.31 11.21 -18.21
C PRO A 315 -24.45 10.84 -19.70
N ALA A 316 -23.95 11.70 -20.60
CA ALA A 316 -24.15 11.57 -22.05
C ALA A 316 -23.68 10.24 -22.67
N TYR A 317 -22.75 9.53 -22.03
CA TYR A 317 -22.24 8.24 -22.49
C TYR A 317 -23.14 7.05 -22.12
N ILE A 318 -24.14 7.24 -21.26
CA ILE A 318 -25.08 6.19 -20.84
C ILE A 318 -26.37 6.31 -21.67
N LYS A 319 -26.67 5.27 -22.46
CA LYS A 319 -27.79 5.29 -23.42
C LYS A 319 -29.13 4.78 -22.88
N GLY A 320 -29.15 4.15 -21.69
CA GLY A 320 -30.34 3.51 -21.12
C GLY A 320 -30.81 4.18 -19.83
N HIS A 321 -31.78 5.10 -19.91
CA HIS A 321 -32.31 5.82 -18.75
C HIS A 321 -32.94 4.87 -17.71
N ARG A 322 -33.69 3.87 -18.16
CA ARG A 322 -34.35 2.87 -17.28
C ARG A 322 -33.33 2.02 -16.51
N ALA A 323 -32.30 1.55 -17.20
CA ALA A 323 -31.20 0.80 -16.59
C ALA A 323 -30.41 1.68 -15.58
N TRP A 324 -30.21 2.95 -15.92
CA TRP A 324 -29.55 3.94 -15.07
C TRP A 324 -30.33 4.23 -13.78
N TRP A 325 -31.65 4.38 -13.84
CA TRP A 325 -32.48 4.55 -12.66
C TRP A 325 -32.50 3.28 -11.81
N LEU A 326 -32.69 2.11 -12.44
CA LEU A 326 -32.69 0.84 -11.72
C LEU A 326 -31.37 0.62 -10.98
N GLN A 327 -30.23 0.85 -11.62
CA GLN A 327 -28.92 0.69 -10.99
C GLN A 327 -28.80 1.53 -9.71
N GLN A 328 -29.19 2.82 -9.76
CA GLN A 328 -29.12 3.71 -8.60
C GLN A 328 -30.12 3.31 -7.50
N LEU A 329 -31.33 2.88 -7.87
CA LEU A 329 -32.30 2.39 -6.89
C LEU A 329 -31.81 1.11 -6.20
N VAL A 330 -31.19 0.19 -6.94
CA VAL A 330 -30.56 -1.01 -6.39
C VAL A 330 -29.40 -0.63 -5.46
N GLU A 331 -28.58 0.35 -5.84
CA GLU A 331 -27.46 0.86 -5.03
C GLU A 331 -27.92 1.47 -3.70
N LEU A 332 -29.01 2.23 -3.73
CA LEU A 332 -29.55 2.97 -2.58
C LEU A 332 -30.58 2.18 -1.75
N THR A 333 -30.87 0.94 -2.12
CA THR A 333 -31.75 0.07 -1.33
C THR A 333 -30.93 -0.82 -0.40
N PRO A 334 -31.31 -1.00 0.87
CA PRO A 334 -30.68 -1.97 1.75
C PRO A 334 -30.61 -3.36 1.11
N LEU A 335 -29.44 -4.01 1.13
CA LEU A 335 -29.25 -5.33 0.53
C LEU A 335 -30.18 -6.39 1.13
N ASP A 336 -30.56 -6.22 2.39
CA ASP A 336 -31.49 -7.08 3.10
C ASP A 336 -32.90 -7.11 2.48
N PHE A 337 -33.29 -6.04 1.77
CA PHE A 337 -34.54 -6.00 0.99
C PHE A 337 -34.66 -7.20 0.05
N TRP A 338 -33.58 -7.53 -0.66
CA TRP A 338 -33.60 -8.61 -1.65
C TRP A 338 -33.79 -9.98 -1.01
N HIS A 339 -33.17 -10.20 0.15
CA HIS A 339 -33.35 -11.43 0.91
C HIS A 339 -34.79 -11.54 1.43
N GLN A 340 -35.34 -10.46 2.00
CA GLN A 340 -36.70 -10.43 2.53
C GLN A 340 -37.77 -10.61 1.45
N GLN A 341 -37.62 -9.95 0.29
CA GLN A 341 -38.64 -9.95 -0.77
C GLN A 341 -38.57 -11.17 -1.68
N LEU A 342 -37.37 -11.57 -2.11
CA LEU A 342 -37.21 -12.67 -3.08
C LEU A 342 -36.92 -14.02 -2.40
N ASN A 343 -36.56 -14.02 -1.11
CA ASN A 343 -36.12 -15.21 -0.38
C ASN A 343 -34.98 -15.96 -1.11
N LYS A 344 -33.98 -15.20 -1.58
CA LYS A 344 -32.83 -15.68 -2.35
C LYS A 344 -31.52 -15.31 -1.67
N THR A 345 -30.54 -16.22 -1.73
CA THR A 345 -29.15 -15.92 -1.36
C THR A 345 -28.50 -14.99 -2.40
N PRO A 346 -27.38 -14.33 -2.07
CA PRO A 346 -26.61 -13.53 -3.04
C PRO A 346 -26.31 -14.26 -4.35
N GLU A 347 -25.88 -15.53 -4.30
CA GLU A 347 -25.59 -16.35 -5.48
C GLU A 347 -26.86 -16.60 -6.31
N GLN A 348 -27.99 -16.86 -5.64
CA GLN A 348 -29.27 -17.06 -6.29
C GLN A 348 -29.80 -15.76 -6.92
N LEU A 349 -29.61 -14.60 -6.29
CA LEU A 349 -29.91 -13.29 -6.87
C LEU A 349 -29.04 -13.01 -8.09
N TRP A 350 -27.75 -13.36 -8.00
CA TRP A 350 -26.80 -13.20 -9.10
C TRP A 350 -27.17 -14.06 -10.30
N GLU A 351 -27.60 -15.30 -10.07
CA GLU A 351 -28.08 -16.19 -11.13
C GLU A 351 -29.44 -15.73 -11.67
N TRP A 352 -30.37 -15.34 -10.80
CA TRP A 352 -31.67 -14.76 -11.17
C TRP A 352 -31.51 -13.56 -12.12
N SER A 353 -30.57 -12.65 -11.82
CA SER A 353 -30.31 -11.48 -12.67
C SER A 353 -29.94 -11.82 -14.12
N ARG A 354 -29.44 -13.03 -14.40
CA ARG A 354 -29.09 -13.45 -15.77
C ARG A 354 -30.30 -13.63 -16.68
N ARG A 355 -31.46 -13.90 -16.09
CA ARG A 355 -32.73 -14.10 -16.79
C ARG A 355 -33.45 -12.79 -17.09
N SER A 356 -32.94 -11.67 -16.57
CA SER A 356 -33.49 -10.34 -16.77
C SER A 356 -32.67 -9.56 -17.81
N ASP A 357 -33.35 -8.80 -18.66
CA ASP A 357 -32.71 -7.82 -19.55
C ASP A 357 -31.94 -6.74 -18.77
N TRP A 358 -32.25 -6.58 -17.48
CA TRP A 358 -31.65 -5.60 -16.57
C TRP A 358 -30.43 -6.13 -15.81
N LYS A 359 -29.90 -7.31 -16.19
CA LYS A 359 -28.73 -7.96 -15.58
C LYS A 359 -27.60 -7.01 -15.21
N SER A 360 -27.19 -6.14 -16.13
CA SER A 360 -26.06 -5.22 -15.91
C SER A 360 -26.36 -4.20 -14.82
N ALA A 361 -27.55 -3.59 -14.86
CA ALA A 361 -27.99 -2.59 -13.90
C ALA A 361 -28.11 -3.17 -12.48
N LEU A 362 -28.72 -4.36 -12.35
CA LEU A 362 -28.83 -5.07 -11.07
C LEU A 362 -27.45 -5.36 -10.47
N ARG A 363 -26.55 -5.95 -11.26
CA ARG A 363 -25.21 -6.33 -10.79
C ARG A 363 -24.35 -5.11 -10.44
N GLN A 364 -24.41 -4.05 -11.25
CA GLN A 364 -23.70 -2.80 -10.94
C GLN A 364 -24.26 -2.14 -9.68
N GLY A 365 -25.58 -2.13 -9.52
CA GLY A 365 -26.24 -1.63 -8.32
C GLY A 365 -25.86 -2.40 -7.06
N TRP A 366 -25.87 -3.74 -7.09
CA TRP A 366 -25.45 -4.55 -5.93
C TRP A 366 -23.98 -4.36 -5.58
N ILE A 367 -23.09 -4.30 -6.57
CA ILE A 367 -21.66 -4.02 -6.34
C ILE A 367 -21.47 -2.62 -5.72
N ALA A 368 -22.21 -1.62 -6.18
CA ALA A 368 -22.18 -0.28 -5.60
C ALA A 368 -22.74 -0.25 -4.17
N ALA A 369 -23.87 -0.92 -3.92
CA ALA A 369 -24.45 -1.09 -2.59
C ALA A 369 -23.46 -1.75 -1.62
N LEU A 370 -22.72 -2.78 -2.05
CA LEU A 370 -21.72 -3.46 -1.21
C LEU A 370 -20.56 -2.55 -0.78
N ARG A 371 -20.16 -1.57 -1.58
CA ARG A 371 -19.13 -0.60 -1.19
C ARG A 371 -19.56 0.24 0.02
N ALA A 372 -20.85 0.53 0.14
CA ALA A 372 -21.42 1.31 1.22
C ALA A 372 -21.86 0.44 2.41
N GLN A 373 -22.61 -0.62 2.15
CA GLN A 373 -23.31 -1.43 3.17
C GLN A 373 -22.46 -2.59 3.70
N ARG A 374 -21.48 -3.06 2.93
CA ARG A 374 -20.49 -4.09 3.32
C ARG A 374 -21.10 -5.37 3.91
N ASP A 375 -22.22 -5.82 3.34
CA ASP A 375 -22.92 -7.02 3.79
C ASP A 375 -22.08 -8.29 3.50
N VAL A 376 -21.48 -8.84 4.56
CA VAL A 376 -20.60 -10.01 4.51
C VAL A 376 -21.29 -11.27 3.99
N ARG A 377 -22.64 -11.33 3.93
CA ARG A 377 -23.35 -12.47 3.32
C ARG A 377 -23.03 -12.64 1.83
N TRP A 378 -22.62 -11.56 1.15
CA TRP A 378 -22.23 -11.58 -0.25
C TRP A 378 -20.79 -12.07 -0.48
N LEU A 379 -20.03 -12.27 0.59
CA LEU A 379 -18.61 -12.64 0.51
C LEU A 379 -18.35 -13.91 -0.32
N PRO A 380 -19.10 -15.03 -0.18
CA PRO A 380 -18.84 -16.24 -0.97
C PRO A 380 -19.02 -16.01 -2.47
N LEU A 381 -20.06 -15.27 -2.88
CA LEU A 381 -20.25 -14.85 -4.27
C LEU A 381 -19.07 -14.00 -4.76
N ILE A 382 -18.68 -12.97 -4.02
CA ILE A 382 -17.57 -12.08 -4.41
C ILE A 382 -16.25 -12.85 -4.52
N GLN A 383 -15.99 -13.77 -3.59
CA GLN A 383 -14.84 -14.69 -3.63
C GLN A 383 -14.91 -15.67 -4.81
N SER A 384 -16.09 -16.06 -5.30
CA SER A 384 -16.19 -16.92 -6.49
C SER A 384 -15.82 -16.19 -7.79
N MET A 385 -15.78 -14.85 -7.76
CA MET A 385 -15.54 -13.97 -8.91
C MET A 385 -14.11 -13.41 -8.93
N GLU A 386 -13.12 -14.16 -8.45
CA GLU A 386 -11.74 -13.67 -8.19
C GLU A 386 -11.06 -12.98 -9.39
N SER A 387 -11.39 -13.37 -10.63
CA SER A 387 -10.82 -12.78 -11.85
C SER A 387 -11.58 -11.56 -12.38
N ASP A 388 -12.68 -11.17 -11.73
CA ASP A 388 -13.52 -10.05 -12.12
C ASP A 388 -13.03 -8.77 -11.42
N SER A 389 -12.77 -7.71 -12.19
CA SER A 389 -12.34 -6.41 -11.63
C SER A 389 -13.37 -5.79 -10.67
N ARG A 390 -14.64 -6.24 -10.72
CA ARG A 390 -15.64 -5.81 -9.73
C ARG A 390 -15.41 -6.42 -8.34
N SER A 391 -14.80 -7.61 -8.28
CA SER A 391 -14.48 -8.28 -7.02
C SER A 391 -13.30 -7.61 -6.31
N SER A 392 -12.29 -7.15 -7.06
CA SER A 392 -11.07 -6.56 -6.48
C SER A 392 -11.33 -5.32 -5.62
N ASP A 393 -12.36 -4.52 -5.95
CA ASP A 393 -12.70 -3.32 -5.19
C ASP A 393 -13.48 -3.62 -3.90
N VAL A 394 -14.30 -4.66 -3.91
CA VAL A 394 -15.29 -4.94 -2.85
C VAL A 394 -14.77 -5.98 -1.86
N LEU A 395 -14.03 -6.98 -2.32
CA LEU A 395 -13.52 -8.05 -1.47
C LEU A 395 -12.71 -7.52 -0.27
N PRO A 396 -11.78 -6.55 -0.42
CA PRO A 396 -11.07 -6.00 0.74
C PRO A 396 -12.01 -5.32 1.75
N LEU A 397 -13.07 -4.66 1.27
CA LEU A 397 -14.04 -3.99 2.14
C LEU A 397 -14.85 -4.99 2.96
N LEU A 398 -15.28 -6.11 2.37
CA LEU A 398 -16.01 -7.16 3.07
C LEU A 398 -15.10 -7.93 4.05
N MET A 399 -13.85 -8.20 3.66
CA MET A 399 -12.87 -8.83 4.53
C MET A 399 -12.54 -7.96 5.75
N ALA A 400 -12.54 -6.63 5.60
CA ALA A 400 -12.29 -5.71 6.71
C ALA A 400 -13.39 -5.71 7.79
N GLU A 401 -14.61 -6.14 7.48
CA GLU A 401 -15.71 -6.27 8.45
C GLU A 401 -15.61 -7.54 9.31
N LEU A 402 -14.81 -8.52 8.87
CA LEU A 402 -14.58 -9.75 9.62
C LEU A 402 -13.53 -9.54 10.72
N SER A 403 -13.67 -10.29 11.82
CA SER A 403 -12.59 -10.45 12.80
C SER A 403 -11.36 -11.12 12.18
N ALA A 404 -10.20 -10.99 12.83
CA ALA A 404 -8.98 -11.64 12.36
C ALA A 404 -9.12 -13.17 12.24
N GLU A 405 -9.85 -13.81 13.17
CA GLU A 405 -10.10 -15.25 13.16
C GLU A 405 -11.01 -15.68 12.00
N GLU A 406 -12.07 -14.91 11.73
CA GLU A 406 -12.96 -15.14 10.61
C GLU A 406 -12.25 -14.93 9.26
N ARG A 407 -11.43 -13.88 9.13
CA ARG A 407 -10.59 -13.67 7.94
C ARG A 407 -9.68 -14.86 7.67
N GLU A 408 -8.96 -15.34 8.69
CA GLU A 408 -8.09 -16.50 8.54
C GLU A 408 -8.85 -17.77 8.16
N THR A 409 -10.04 -17.97 8.71
CA THR A 409 -10.90 -19.10 8.33
C THR A 409 -11.24 -19.05 6.83
N GLN A 410 -11.57 -17.86 6.31
CA GLN A 410 -11.84 -17.65 4.88
C GLN A 410 -10.60 -17.91 4.02
N TRP A 411 -9.45 -17.35 4.41
CA TRP A 411 -8.18 -17.57 3.70
C TRP A 411 -7.74 -19.04 3.72
N LEU A 412 -7.94 -19.74 4.84
CA LEU A 412 -7.60 -21.14 4.98
C LEU A 412 -8.42 -22.01 4.02
N ALA A 413 -9.74 -21.80 3.97
CA ALA A 413 -10.62 -22.51 3.05
C ALA A 413 -10.21 -22.27 1.58
N GLN A 414 -9.88 -21.03 1.23
CA GLN A 414 -9.42 -20.67 -0.11
C GLN A 414 -8.08 -21.34 -0.46
N LEU A 415 -7.12 -21.34 0.45
CA LEU A 415 -5.81 -21.97 0.27
C LEU A 415 -5.93 -23.49 0.18
N GLN A 416 -6.74 -24.12 1.04
CA GLN A 416 -6.99 -25.57 1.02
C GLN A 416 -7.64 -26.02 -0.30
N ALA A 417 -8.63 -25.28 -0.81
CA ALA A 417 -9.28 -25.58 -2.07
C ALA A 417 -8.32 -25.52 -3.29
N LYS A 418 -7.22 -24.76 -3.15
CA LYS A 418 -6.20 -24.56 -4.18
C LYS A 418 -4.94 -25.39 -3.95
N LEU A 419 -4.79 -26.06 -2.82
CA LEU A 419 -3.60 -26.84 -2.48
C LEU A 419 -3.29 -27.88 -3.56
N GLY A 420 -2.02 -27.96 -3.95
CA GLY A 420 -1.55 -28.81 -5.06
C GLY A 420 -1.77 -28.23 -6.47
N LYS A 421 -2.62 -27.21 -6.64
CA LYS A 421 -2.87 -26.54 -7.94
C LYS A 421 -1.89 -25.40 -8.18
N SER A 422 -1.74 -24.94 -9.42
CA SER A 422 -0.90 -23.77 -9.76
C SER A 422 -1.40 -22.49 -9.06
N ALA A 423 -2.71 -22.35 -8.92
CA ALA A 423 -3.38 -21.22 -8.28
C ALA A 423 -3.10 -21.08 -6.76
N PHE A 424 -2.48 -22.06 -6.11
CA PHE A 424 -2.12 -21.97 -4.68
C PHE A 424 -1.15 -20.80 -4.41
N ILE A 425 -0.11 -20.67 -5.23
CA ILE A 425 0.92 -19.64 -5.11
C ILE A 425 0.33 -18.24 -5.29
N GLU A 426 -0.56 -18.09 -6.29
CA GLU A 426 -1.27 -16.84 -6.54
C GLU A 426 -2.20 -16.46 -5.38
N ALA A 427 -2.84 -17.45 -4.73
CA ALA A 427 -3.69 -17.20 -3.58
C ALA A 427 -2.91 -16.65 -2.38
N ILE A 428 -1.69 -17.12 -2.13
CA ILE A 428 -0.82 -16.59 -1.06
C ILE A 428 -0.56 -15.10 -1.28
N HIS A 429 -0.20 -14.71 -2.51
CA HIS A 429 0.05 -13.31 -2.84
C HIS A 429 -1.19 -12.44 -2.66
N ARG A 430 -2.37 -12.90 -3.12
CA ARG A 430 -3.63 -12.16 -2.96
C ARG A 430 -4.05 -11.99 -1.50
N ILE A 431 -3.76 -12.98 -0.65
CA ILE A 431 -3.99 -12.86 0.79
C ILE A 431 -3.07 -11.78 1.37
N ASP A 432 -1.79 -11.77 1.00
CA ASP A 432 -0.83 -10.75 1.44
C ASP A 432 -1.23 -9.32 1.04
N GLU A 433 -1.78 -9.13 -0.16
CA GLU A 433 -2.33 -7.85 -0.62
C GLU A 433 -3.59 -7.42 0.16
N GLY A 434 -4.39 -8.40 0.62
CA GLY A 434 -5.60 -8.16 1.41
C GLY A 434 -5.36 -7.91 2.91
N MET A 435 -4.16 -8.22 3.41
CA MET A 435 -3.78 -8.05 4.82
C MET A 435 -3.30 -6.63 5.12
N GLY A 436 -3.66 -6.08 6.28
CA GLY A 436 -3.16 -4.77 6.73
C GLY A 436 -1.64 -4.76 6.87
N ARG A 437 -0.95 -3.62 6.69
CA ARG A 437 0.52 -3.56 6.58
C ARG A 437 1.32 -4.21 7.72
N THR A 438 0.77 -4.20 8.93
CA THR A 438 1.41 -4.74 10.14
C THR A 438 0.76 -6.05 10.60
N GLU A 439 -0.24 -6.55 9.88
CA GLU A 439 -0.98 -7.76 10.20
C GLU A 439 -0.11 -9.00 9.93
N LEU A 440 -0.10 -9.93 10.90
CA LEU A 440 0.58 -11.21 10.83
C LEU A 440 -0.45 -12.33 10.92
N LEU A 441 -0.14 -13.48 10.31
CA LEU A 441 -0.96 -14.69 10.43
C LEU A 441 -0.86 -15.24 11.86
N SER A 442 -1.91 -15.88 12.36
CA SER A 442 -1.90 -16.56 13.64
C SER A 442 -0.85 -17.68 13.65
N PRO A 443 -0.38 -18.10 14.85
CA PRO A 443 0.56 -19.23 14.93
C PRO A 443 0.03 -20.52 14.29
N ALA A 444 -1.28 -20.75 14.28
CA ALA A 444 -1.86 -21.94 13.64
C ALA A 444 -1.83 -21.84 12.11
N MET A 445 -2.29 -20.71 11.57
CA MET A 445 -2.27 -20.44 10.13
C MET A 445 -0.84 -20.38 9.58
N SER A 446 0.07 -19.73 10.31
CA SER A 446 1.50 -19.62 9.97
C SER A 446 2.14 -21.00 9.81
N ARG A 447 1.97 -21.89 10.80
CA ARG A 447 2.47 -23.28 10.74
C ARG A 447 1.88 -24.05 9.57
N TRP A 448 0.56 -23.97 9.38
CA TRP A 448 -0.12 -24.66 8.29
C TRP A 448 0.37 -24.19 6.92
N LEU A 449 0.44 -22.87 6.71
CA LEU A 449 0.90 -22.27 5.45
C LEU A 449 2.34 -22.65 5.17
N LEU A 450 3.21 -22.63 6.19
CA LEU A 450 4.59 -23.06 6.04
C LEU A 450 4.66 -24.53 5.59
N GLU A 451 3.95 -25.44 6.24
CA GLU A 451 3.93 -26.86 5.88
C GLU A 451 3.36 -27.11 4.47
N ALA A 452 2.26 -26.44 4.13
CA ALA A 452 1.64 -26.52 2.81
C ALA A 452 2.57 -25.98 1.71
N LEU A 453 3.27 -24.87 1.97
CA LEU A 453 4.28 -24.33 1.07
C LEU A 453 5.41 -25.34 0.90
N LEU A 454 6.03 -25.80 2.00
CA LEU A 454 7.13 -26.78 1.98
C LEU A 454 6.77 -28.05 1.19
N GLY A 455 5.59 -28.62 1.42
CA GLY A 455 5.12 -29.80 0.67
C GLY A 455 4.90 -29.50 -0.82
N THR A 456 4.38 -28.33 -1.15
CA THR A 456 4.27 -27.86 -2.55
C THR A 456 5.65 -27.69 -3.19
N LEU A 457 6.66 -27.25 -2.43
CA LEU A 457 8.02 -27.07 -2.95
C LEU A 457 8.66 -28.44 -3.22
N GLN A 458 8.57 -29.35 -2.25
CA GLN A 458 9.14 -30.70 -2.35
C GLN A 458 8.52 -31.52 -3.49
N SER A 459 7.21 -31.42 -3.69
CA SER A 459 6.53 -32.13 -4.78
C SER A 459 6.84 -31.59 -6.18
N ARG A 460 7.17 -30.29 -6.30
CA ARG A 460 7.49 -29.65 -7.60
C ARG A 460 8.97 -29.57 -7.93
N GLN A 461 9.87 -29.84 -6.98
CA GLN A 461 11.31 -29.91 -7.21
C GLN A 461 11.74 -30.78 -8.41
N PRO A 462 11.11 -31.93 -8.73
CA PRO A 462 11.51 -32.74 -9.89
C PRO A 462 11.09 -32.15 -11.24
N ALA A 463 10.19 -31.15 -11.28
CA ALA A 463 9.56 -30.67 -12.52
C ALA A 463 10.23 -29.43 -13.13
N GLY A 464 11.22 -28.82 -12.47
CA GLY A 464 12.03 -27.73 -13.05
C GLY A 464 11.25 -26.47 -13.47
N ASN A 465 10.07 -26.19 -12.89
CA ASN A 465 9.25 -25.01 -13.22
C ASN A 465 8.84 -24.28 -11.93
N TRP A 466 9.81 -23.63 -11.28
CA TRP A 466 9.61 -23.00 -9.97
C TRP A 466 9.71 -21.47 -10.02
N HIS A 467 10.63 -20.92 -10.81
CA HIS A 467 10.78 -19.46 -10.90
C HIS A 467 9.64 -18.84 -11.70
N SER A 468 8.76 -18.16 -10.99
CA SER A 468 7.78 -17.25 -11.57
C SER A 468 7.71 -16.04 -10.66
N TRP A 469 7.45 -14.88 -11.24
CA TRP A 469 7.22 -13.65 -10.47
C TRP A 469 6.20 -13.88 -9.34
N GLN A 470 5.16 -14.70 -9.59
CA GLN A 470 4.19 -15.10 -8.58
C GLN A 470 4.78 -15.92 -7.42
N ALA A 471 5.71 -16.84 -7.71
CA ALA A 471 6.40 -17.63 -6.69
C ALA A 471 7.30 -16.76 -5.82
N ASP A 472 8.04 -15.83 -6.42
CA ASP A 472 8.89 -14.87 -5.70
C ASP A 472 8.04 -14.06 -4.70
N HIS A 473 6.92 -13.50 -5.17
CA HIS A 473 5.99 -12.75 -4.32
C HIS A 473 5.36 -13.58 -3.22
N ALA A 474 4.97 -14.83 -3.49
CA ALA A 474 4.39 -15.70 -2.46
C ALA A 474 5.39 -16.03 -1.34
N ILE A 475 6.67 -16.22 -1.66
CA ILE A 475 7.72 -16.50 -0.65
C ILE A 475 8.02 -15.24 0.14
N LEU A 476 8.11 -14.08 -0.52
CA LEU A 476 8.27 -12.78 0.15
C LEU A 476 7.07 -12.45 1.05
N ALA A 477 5.85 -12.77 0.61
CA ALA A 477 4.63 -12.68 1.41
C ALA A 477 4.73 -13.56 2.67
N CYS A 478 5.13 -14.82 2.53
CA CYS A 478 5.37 -15.69 3.68
C CYS A 478 6.42 -15.09 4.62
N ALA A 479 7.55 -14.59 4.10
CA ALA A 479 8.58 -13.92 4.90
C ALA A 479 8.03 -12.74 5.72
N ARG A 480 7.09 -11.97 5.15
CA ARG A 480 6.43 -10.82 5.81
C ARG A 480 5.37 -11.25 6.83
N ARG A 481 4.58 -12.28 6.54
CA ARG A 481 3.31 -12.58 7.25
C ARG A 481 3.38 -13.71 8.26
N LEU A 482 4.30 -14.66 8.11
CA LEU A 482 4.45 -15.78 9.06
C LEU A 482 4.85 -15.28 10.45
N GLN A 483 4.52 -16.04 11.49
CA GLN A 483 4.97 -15.74 12.86
C GLN A 483 6.48 -15.91 13.00
N VAL A 484 7.09 -15.13 13.90
CA VAL A 484 8.56 -15.14 14.08
C VAL A 484 9.07 -16.53 14.46
N GLY A 485 8.31 -17.29 15.26
CA GLY A 485 8.66 -18.67 15.63
C GLY A 485 8.75 -19.65 14.46
N ASP A 486 8.11 -19.34 13.32
CA ASP A 486 8.16 -20.15 12.11
C ASP A 486 9.22 -19.66 11.11
N LEU A 487 9.74 -18.43 11.28
CA LEU A 487 10.68 -17.82 10.34
C LEU A 487 12.03 -18.53 10.29
N GLU A 488 12.54 -19.03 11.41
CA GLU A 488 13.81 -19.76 11.42
C GLU A 488 13.73 -21.03 10.57
N ARG A 489 12.64 -21.79 10.75
CA ARG A 489 12.35 -22.99 9.95
C ARG A 489 12.12 -22.63 8.48
N PHE A 490 11.41 -21.54 8.22
CA PHE A 490 11.23 -21.04 6.86
C PHE A 490 12.57 -20.67 6.19
N ALA A 491 13.47 -20.01 6.91
CA ALA A 491 14.77 -19.59 6.39
C ALA A 491 15.72 -20.75 6.07
N GLN A 492 15.54 -21.91 6.71
CA GLN A 492 16.30 -23.12 6.37
C GLN A 492 16.11 -23.54 4.91
N LEU A 493 15.02 -23.13 4.25
CA LEU A 493 14.79 -23.42 2.83
C LEU A 493 15.94 -23.01 1.92
N TRP A 494 16.56 -21.86 2.19
CA TRP A 494 17.68 -21.34 1.40
C TRP A 494 18.99 -21.23 2.18
N ARG A 495 18.93 -21.27 3.52
CA ARG A 495 20.13 -21.22 4.39
C ARG A 495 20.75 -22.60 4.62
N ALA A 496 19.97 -23.68 4.51
CA ALA A 496 20.53 -25.02 4.63
C ALA A 496 21.43 -25.32 3.43
N PRO A 497 22.56 -26.02 3.64
CA PRO A 497 23.41 -26.45 2.53
C PRO A 497 22.58 -27.31 1.56
N PRO A 498 22.77 -27.16 0.23
CA PRO A 498 21.99 -27.89 -0.75
C PRO A 498 22.14 -29.39 -0.51
N ALA A 499 21.01 -30.10 -0.42
CA ALA A 499 21.03 -31.56 -0.44
C ALA A 499 21.70 -32.03 -1.74
N ALA A 500 22.49 -33.10 -1.67
CA ALA A 500 23.13 -33.68 -2.85
C ALA A 500 22.06 -33.92 -3.93
N ALA A 501 22.23 -33.29 -5.09
CA ALA A 501 21.23 -33.33 -6.16
C ALA A 501 20.99 -34.78 -6.60
N PRO A 502 19.74 -35.27 -6.66
CA PRO A 502 19.43 -36.44 -7.47
C PRO A 502 19.70 -36.11 -8.94
N ALA A 503 20.18 -37.09 -9.70
CA ALA A 503 20.51 -36.96 -11.10
C ALA A 503 19.35 -36.33 -11.91
N GLU A 504 19.66 -35.34 -12.72
CA GLU A 504 18.69 -34.60 -13.53
C GLU A 504 17.87 -35.57 -14.43
N PRO A 505 16.53 -35.49 -14.44
CA PRO A 505 15.75 -36.13 -15.47
C PRO A 505 15.92 -35.38 -16.80
N VAL A 506 16.09 -36.15 -17.86
CA VAL A 506 16.25 -35.70 -19.25
C VAL A 506 15.07 -34.81 -19.66
N ALA A 507 15.39 -33.62 -20.18
CA ALA A 507 14.40 -32.66 -20.68
C ALA A 507 13.50 -33.27 -21.76
N SER A 508 12.18 -33.17 -21.60
CA SER A 508 11.23 -33.36 -22.68
C SER A 508 11.09 -32.06 -23.46
N ASP A 509 11.34 -32.12 -24.77
CA ASP A 509 11.06 -31.06 -25.75
C ASP A 509 9.55 -30.79 -25.80
N ASP A 510 9.06 -29.83 -25.01
CA ASP A 510 7.77 -29.19 -25.26
C ASP A 510 8.01 -27.92 -26.06
N ALA A 511 8.00 -28.06 -27.38
CA ALA A 511 8.14 -26.97 -28.34
C ALA A 511 6.85 -26.13 -28.35
N SER A 512 6.77 -25.08 -27.53
CA SER A 512 5.77 -24.03 -27.71
C SER A 512 6.12 -23.18 -28.94
N ALA A 513 5.23 -23.14 -29.93
CA ALA A 513 5.43 -22.41 -31.18
C ALA A 513 5.61 -20.89 -30.93
N LEU A 514 6.72 -20.34 -31.43
CA LEU A 514 7.02 -18.90 -31.45
C LEU A 514 5.96 -18.14 -32.26
N VAL A 515 5.26 -17.21 -31.62
CA VAL A 515 4.46 -16.19 -32.32
C VAL A 515 5.43 -15.11 -32.80
N VAL A 516 5.88 -15.21 -34.05
CA VAL A 516 6.79 -14.23 -34.68
C VAL A 516 5.96 -13.14 -35.35
N PRO A 517 6.14 -11.85 -35.01
CA PRO A 517 5.51 -10.74 -35.75
C PRO A 517 5.96 -10.73 -37.22
N GLU A 518 5.02 -10.57 -38.16
CA GLU A 518 5.34 -10.45 -39.59
C GLU A 518 6.31 -9.29 -39.84
N GLY A 519 7.45 -9.57 -40.49
CA GLY A 519 8.50 -8.59 -40.80
C GLY A 519 9.71 -8.54 -39.85
N SER A 520 9.81 -9.45 -38.89
CA SER A 520 10.97 -9.56 -37.98
C SER A 520 12.24 -10.01 -38.71
N SER A 521 13.38 -9.35 -38.47
CA SER A 521 14.66 -9.77 -39.07
C SER A 521 15.22 -11.05 -38.43
N GLU A 522 16.13 -11.77 -39.12
CA GLU A 522 16.80 -12.96 -38.54
C GLU A 522 17.51 -12.65 -37.20
N ALA A 523 18.04 -11.43 -37.04
CA ALA A 523 18.65 -10.98 -35.80
C ALA A 523 17.62 -10.78 -34.68
N ASP A 524 16.43 -10.28 -34.99
CA ASP A 524 15.34 -10.13 -34.02
C ASP A 524 14.81 -11.49 -33.57
N ILE A 525 14.70 -12.45 -34.51
CA ILE A 525 14.29 -13.83 -34.22
C ILE A 525 15.33 -14.51 -33.32
N ALA A 526 16.63 -14.37 -33.62
CA ALA A 526 17.70 -14.95 -32.79
C ALA A 526 17.73 -14.33 -31.38
N LYS A 527 17.51 -13.02 -31.25
CA LYS A 527 17.42 -12.34 -29.96
C LYS A 527 16.21 -12.82 -29.15
N LEU A 528 15.03 -12.95 -29.77
CA LEU A 528 13.83 -13.47 -29.11
C LEU A 528 14.00 -14.94 -28.68
N GLN A 529 14.70 -15.76 -29.48
CA GLN A 529 15.05 -17.13 -29.12
C GLN A 529 16.00 -17.17 -27.92
N GLN A 530 17.01 -16.32 -27.89
CA GLN A 530 17.93 -16.20 -26.76
C GLN A 530 17.22 -15.72 -25.49
N GLU A 531 16.33 -14.73 -25.60
CA GLU A 531 15.50 -14.24 -24.49
C GLU A 531 14.54 -15.31 -23.98
N GLN A 532 13.93 -16.09 -24.87
CA GLN A 532 13.07 -17.22 -24.50
C GLN A 532 13.87 -18.35 -23.82
N GLN A 533 15.04 -18.70 -24.34
CA GLN A 533 15.91 -19.71 -23.73
C GLN A 533 16.37 -19.27 -22.34
N ALA A 534 16.80 -18.01 -22.18
CA ALA A 534 17.14 -17.44 -20.88
C ALA A 534 15.94 -17.42 -19.92
N ARG A 535 14.72 -17.23 -20.43
CA ARG A 535 13.48 -17.30 -19.64
C ARG A 535 13.16 -18.73 -19.18
N LEU A 536 13.39 -19.73 -20.03
CA LEU A 536 13.23 -21.16 -19.71
C LEU A 536 14.31 -21.65 -18.72
N GLU A 537 15.55 -21.18 -18.86
CA GLU A 537 16.61 -21.45 -17.91
C GLU A 537 16.32 -20.81 -16.56
N ARG A 538 15.80 -19.57 -16.56
CA ARG A 538 15.33 -18.92 -15.33
C ARG A 538 14.15 -19.65 -14.71
N SER A 539 13.16 -20.12 -15.47
CA SER A 539 11.99 -20.83 -14.91
C SER A 539 12.37 -22.11 -14.15
N ARG A 540 13.55 -22.67 -14.44
CA ARG A 540 14.14 -23.83 -13.74
C ARG A 540 14.80 -23.50 -12.41
N LEU A 541 15.12 -22.23 -12.17
CA LEU A 541 15.71 -21.79 -10.91
C LEU A 541 14.67 -21.80 -9.78
N ARG A 542 15.16 -21.84 -8.54
CA ARG A 542 14.35 -21.51 -7.38
C ARG A 542 14.30 -19.98 -7.24
N PRO A 543 13.21 -19.36 -6.77
CA PRO A 543 13.12 -17.96 -6.40
C PRO A 543 14.32 -17.44 -5.60
N TRP A 544 14.85 -18.20 -4.64
CA TRP A 544 16.02 -17.77 -3.85
C TRP A 544 17.37 -18.05 -4.52
N ASP A 545 17.40 -18.61 -5.73
CA ASP A 545 18.59 -18.61 -6.58
C ASP A 545 18.75 -17.26 -7.31
N ASP A 546 17.70 -16.42 -7.34
CA ASP A 546 17.79 -15.01 -7.74
C ASP A 546 18.37 -14.17 -6.58
N GLU A 547 19.46 -13.44 -6.86
CA GLU A 547 20.17 -12.65 -5.85
C GLU A 547 19.31 -11.54 -5.23
N GLN A 548 18.40 -10.93 -6.00
CA GLN A 548 17.55 -9.85 -5.50
C GLN A 548 16.50 -10.39 -4.54
N VAL A 549 15.84 -11.48 -4.92
CA VAL A 549 14.85 -12.16 -4.07
C VAL A 549 15.52 -12.68 -2.80
N LEU A 550 16.68 -13.32 -2.91
CA LEU A 550 17.45 -13.81 -1.76
C LEU A 550 17.86 -12.66 -0.82
N ALA A 551 18.31 -11.53 -1.35
CA ALA A 551 18.66 -10.35 -0.55
C ALA A 551 17.43 -9.81 0.20
N GLN A 552 16.27 -9.74 -0.45
CA GLN A 552 15.02 -9.33 0.19
C GLN A 552 14.57 -10.31 1.28
N LEU A 553 14.63 -11.62 1.03
CA LEU A 553 14.28 -12.65 2.01
C LEU A 553 15.16 -12.55 3.26
N ASN A 554 16.47 -12.46 3.09
CA ASN A 554 17.38 -12.29 4.21
C ASN A 554 17.10 -10.99 4.97
N ARG A 555 16.88 -9.86 4.28
CA ARG A 555 16.55 -8.59 4.94
C ARG A 555 15.27 -8.69 5.79
N ILE A 556 14.20 -9.27 5.24
CA ILE A 556 12.93 -9.43 5.96
C ILE A 556 13.11 -10.34 7.17
N VAL A 557 13.68 -11.53 6.98
CA VAL A 557 13.85 -12.52 8.06
C VAL A 557 14.78 -12.00 9.15
N ASP A 558 15.95 -11.48 8.79
CA ASP A 558 16.95 -11.05 9.77
C ASP A 558 16.46 -9.86 10.59
N LEU A 559 15.75 -8.90 9.97
CA LEU A 559 15.17 -7.79 10.72
C LEU A 559 14.14 -8.29 11.73
N ARG A 560 13.23 -9.18 11.31
CA ARG A 560 12.15 -9.68 12.18
C ARG A 560 12.70 -10.52 13.34
N LEU A 561 13.70 -11.36 13.09
CA LEU A 561 14.41 -12.10 14.14
C LEU A 561 15.16 -11.16 15.10
N ALA A 562 15.84 -10.14 14.58
CA ALA A 562 16.56 -9.17 15.39
C ALA A 562 15.62 -8.31 16.26
N LEU A 563 14.47 -7.89 15.74
CA LEU A 563 13.44 -7.18 16.50
C LEU A 563 12.87 -8.05 17.62
N GLN A 564 12.61 -9.33 17.35
CA GLN A 564 12.13 -10.27 18.38
C GLN A 564 13.19 -10.47 19.48
N ALA A 565 14.46 -10.61 19.12
CA ALA A 565 15.55 -10.73 20.09
C ALA A 565 15.66 -9.47 20.96
N ALA A 566 15.54 -8.29 20.36
CA ALA A 566 15.58 -7.00 21.07
C ALA A 566 14.35 -6.73 21.96
N ARG A 567 13.25 -7.47 21.77
CA ARG A 567 12.06 -7.41 22.63
C ARG A 567 12.19 -8.27 23.87
N ILE A 568 12.96 -9.37 23.80
CA ILE A 568 13.16 -10.33 24.90
C ILE A 568 14.30 -9.89 25.83
N ALA A 569 15.29 -9.16 25.29
CA ALA A 569 16.42 -8.60 26.03
C ALA A 569 16.02 -7.34 26.82
#